data_AF-A0A2X4TJG2-F1
#
_entry.id   AF-A0A2X4TJG2-F1
#
_cell.length_a   1.000
_cell.length_b   1.000
_cell.length_c   1.000
_cell.angle_alpha   90.00
_cell.angle_beta   90.00
_cell.angle_gamma   90.00
#
_symmetry.space_group_name_H-M   'P 1'
#
loop_
_entity.id
_entity.type
_entity.pdbx_description
1 polymer ?
#
loop_
_entity_poly.entity_id
_entity_poly.type
_entity_poly.pdbx_seq_one_letter_code
_entity_poly.pdbx_strand_id
1 'polypeptide(L)'
;MLPVGNVRMAARQLQPVRITTREECKIPGLLEGERSGNEVSGLRVDIGARSHDEVIQAGIRPGDRVTFDSAFQVLPHQRVMGKAFDDRLGCYLLIALLREWHDAELPAEIWLAASSSEEVGLRGGQTAARAIAPDLAIVLDTACWAKNFDYGAANHRQIGQGPMLVLSDKSLIAPPKLTAWIESIAAQAGIPLQLDMFSNGGTDGGVVHLSGTGIPTVVLGPATRHGHCAASIADCRDILQTQQLLSALITGFTRDTVARLTDFRC
;
A
#
# COMPACT_ATOMS: atom_id res chain seq x y z
N MET A 1 4.58 1.98 24.85
CA MET A 1 4.30 1.41 23.50
C MET A 1 5.27 2.05 22.51
N LEU A 2 5.64 1.38 21.43
CA LEU A 2 6.49 1.92 20.38
C LEU A 2 5.78 1.81 19.02
N PRO A 3 5.88 2.81 18.13
CA PRO A 3 5.30 2.73 16.80
C PRO A 3 6.02 1.65 15.97
N VAL A 4 5.23 0.93 15.17
CA VAL A 4 5.72 0.05 14.10
C VAL A 4 5.23 0.67 12.78
N GLY A 5 6.16 1.01 11.90
CA GLY A 5 5.87 1.81 10.71
C GLY A 5 5.76 3.32 11.00
N ASN A 6 5.50 4.09 9.95
CA ASN A 6 5.53 5.55 10.00
C ASN A 6 4.16 6.15 10.38
N VAL A 7 3.61 5.77 11.54
CA VAL A 7 2.35 6.33 12.04
C VAL A 7 2.46 7.86 12.18
N ARG A 8 1.53 8.61 11.56
CA ARG A 8 1.56 10.08 11.57
C ARG A 8 1.57 10.62 13.00
N MET A 9 2.34 11.67 13.26
CA MET A 9 2.37 12.34 14.57
C MET A 9 0.97 12.76 15.05
N ALA A 10 0.15 13.31 14.14
CA ALA A 10 -1.23 13.70 14.44
C ALA A 10 -2.18 12.52 14.78
N ALA A 11 -1.76 11.27 14.51
CA ALA A 11 -2.53 10.06 14.79
C ALA A 11 -2.03 9.33 16.05
N ARG A 12 -1.28 10.02 16.93
CA ARG A 12 -0.70 9.44 18.16
C ARG A 12 -1.32 9.97 19.46
N GLN A 13 -2.39 10.76 19.38
CA GLN A 13 -3.07 11.34 20.54
C GLN A 13 -4.57 11.03 20.50
N LEU A 14 -5.13 10.66 21.65
CA LEU A 14 -6.55 10.34 21.86
C LEU A 14 -7.16 9.42 20.78
N GLN A 15 -6.48 8.32 20.44
CA GLN A 15 -6.94 7.39 19.40
C GLN A 15 -7.50 6.09 20.00
N PRO A 16 -8.72 5.67 19.62
CA PRO A 16 -9.20 4.32 19.91
C PRO A 16 -8.29 3.28 19.25
N VAL A 17 -7.79 2.35 20.05
CA VAL A 17 -6.93 1.26 19.61
C VAL A 17 -7.39 -0.05 20.24
N ARG A 18 -6.86 -1.15 19.72
CA ARG A 18 -7.01 -2.47 20.31
C ARG A 18 -5.65 -3.18 20.38
N ILE A 19 -5.41 -3.83 21.49
CA ILE A 19 -4.28 -4.73 21.71
C ILE A 19 -4.75 -6.13 21.37
N THR A 20 -3.99 -6.87 20.54
CA THR A 20 -4.27 -8.30 20.29
C THR A 20 -3.21 -9.15 20.96
N THR A 21 -3.64 -10.02 21.88
CA THR A 21 -2.74 -10.89 22.66
C THR A 21 -2.28 -12.10 21.84
N ARG A 22 -1.34 -12.86 22.40
CA ARG A 22 -0.89 -14.15 21.83
C ARG A 22 -1.99 -15.22 21.74
N GLU A 23 -3.05 -15.06 22.53
CA GLU A 23 -4.24 -15.91 22.53
C GLU A 23 -5.32 -15.35 21.58
N GLU A 24 -5.00 -14.32 20.80
CA GLU A 24 -5.86 -13.63 19.83
C GLU A 24 -7.08 -12.90 20.44
N CYS A 25 -7.09 -12.71 21.77
CA CYS A 25 -8.04 -11.83 22.45
C CYS A 25 -7.78 -10.36 22.08
N LYS A 26 -8.86 -9.59 21.88
CA LYS A 26 -8.80 -8.15 21.53
C LYS A 26 -9.26 -7.31 22.71
N ILE A 27 -8.33 -6.54 23.28
CA ILE A 27 -8.61 -5.62 24.39
C ILE A 27 -8.65 -4.19 23.84
N PRO A 28 -9.80 -3.50 23.88
CA PRO A 28 -9.89 -2.10 23.47
C PRO A 28 -9.19 -1.18 24.47
N GLY A 29 -8.70 -0.04 24.00
CA GLY A 29 -8.08 0.98 24.83
C GLY A 29 -7.94 2.32 24.11
N LEU A 30 -7.50 3.33 24.85
CA LEU A 30 -7.24 4.67 24.32
C LEU A 30 -5.73 4.93 24.26
N LEU A 31 -5.21 5.18 23.07
CA LEU A 31 -3.82 5.58 22.85
C LEU A 31 -3.66 7.07 23.12
N GLU A 32 -2.67 7.42 23.93
CA GLU A 32 -2.23 8.80 24.18
C GLU A 32 -0.71 8.93 24.02
N GLY A 33 -0.26 10.12 23.64
CA GLY A 33 1.14 10.48 23.49
C GLY A 33 1.42 11.91 23.94
N GLU A 34 2.61 12.15 24.47
CA GLU A 34 3.06 13.45 24.94
C GLU A 34 3.58 14.29 23.76
N ARG A 35 2.99 15.46 23.53
CA ARG A 35 3.37 16.36 22.43
C ARG A 35 4.41 17.38 22.89
N SER A 36 5.53 17.43 22.18
CA SER A 36 6.56 18.47 22.31
C SER A 36 6.91 19.04 20.93
N GLY A 37 6.44 20.26 20.66
CA GLY A 37 6.54 20.85 19.32
C GLY A 37 5.80 20.01 18.27
N ASN A 38 6.52 19.55 17.25
CA ASN A 38 5.99 18.73 16.16
C ASN A 38 6.08 17.21 16.43
N GLU A 39 6.68 16.81 17.55
CA GLU A 39 6.88 15.41 17.90
C GLU A 39 5.82 14.94 18.90
N VAL A 40 5.37 13.70 18.75
CA VAL A 40 4.52 13.00 19.73
C VAL A 40 5.21 11.69 20.14
N SER A 41 5.59 11.63 21.41
CA SER A 41 6.36 10.52 21.99
C SER A 41 5.71 10.02 23.29
N GLY A 42 6.40 9.17 24.06
CA GLY A 42 5.88 8.68 25.35
C GLY A 42 4.59 7.86 25.25
N LEU A 43 4.36 7.16 24.13
CA LEU A 43 3.07 6.52 23.83
C LEU A 43 2.64 5.49 24.87
N ARG A 44 1.40 5.61 25.34
CA ARG A 44 0.74 4.70 26.30
C ARG A 44 -0.65 4.34 25.81
N VAL A 45 -1.09 3.12 26.10
CA VAL A 45 -2.48 2.68 25.88
C VAL A 45 -3.12 2.51 27.23
N ASP A 46 -4.20 3.22 27.47
CA ASP A 46 -5.03 3.06 28.65
C ASP A 46 -6.13 2.03 28.37
N ILE A 47 -6.17 0.97 29.18
CA ILE A 47 -7.20 -0.08 29.16
C ILE A 47 -8.08 -0.03 30.43
N GLY A 48 -7.91 0.98 31.27
CA GLY A 48 -8.57 1.12 32.58
C GLY A 48 -7.90 0.36 33.72
N ALA A 49 -6.76 -0.30 33.47
CA ALA A 49 -6.05 -1.06 34.49
C ALA A 49 -5.36 -0.16 35.52
N ARG A 50 -5.43 -0.56 36.80
CA ARG A 50 -4.84 0.17 37.94
C ARG A 50 -3.60 -0.50 38.50
N SER A 51 -3.26 -1.68 38.01
CA SER A 51 -2.09 -2.44 38.44
C SER A 51 -1.47 -3.20 37.27
N HIS A 52 -0.19 -3.55 37.41
CA HIS A 52 0.48 -4.45 36.48
C HIS A 52 -0.24 -5.80 36.37
N ASP A 53 -0.70 -6.34 37.50
CA ASP A 53 -1.37 -7.64 37.55
C ASP A 53 -2.68 -7.66 36.75
N GLU A 54 -3.46 -6.58 36.78
CA GLU A 54 -4.66 -6.44 35.93
C GLU A 54 -4.32 -6.51 34.43
N VAL A 55 -3.23 -5.87 33.99
CA VAL A 55 -2.76 -5.94 32.59
C VAL A 55 -2.34 -7.37 32.23
N ILE A 56 -1.64 -8.06 33.14
CA ILE A 56 -1.19 -9.43 32.95
C ILE A 56 -2.37 -10.41 32.91
N GLN A 57 -3.38 -10.22 33.76
CA GLN A 57 -4.62 -10.99 33.80
C GLN A 57 -5.47 -10.80 32.53
N ALA A 58 -5.40 -9.61 31.90
CA ALA A 58 -6.01 -9.38 30.59
C ALA A 58 -5.27 -10.08 29.43
N GLY A 59 -4.20 -10.83 29.71
CA GLY A 59 -3.44 -11.59 28.71
C GLY A 59 -2.40 -10.77 27.94
N ILE A 60 -2.23 -9.48 28.27
CA ILE A 60 -1.34 -8.58 27.54
C ILE A 60 0.12 -8.85 27.91
N ARG A 61 1.01 -8.91 26.93
CA ARG A 61 2.45 -9.11 27.09
C ARG A 61 3.27 -8.15 26.22
N PRO A 62 4.54 -7.86 26.58
CA PRO A 62 5.46 -7.21 25.67
C PRO A 62 5.55 -7.97 24.33
N GLY A 63 5.45 -7.22 23.23
CA GLY A 63 5.43 -7.74 21.87
C GLY A 63 4.02 -7.88 21.26
N ASP A 64 2.95 -7.75 22.05
CA ASP A 64 1.59 -7.78 21.53
C ASP A 64 1.33 -6.59 20.58
N ARG A 65 0.63 -6.87 19.48
CA ARG A 65 0.35 -5.87 18.44
C ARG A 65 -0.76 -4.92 18.89
N VAL A 66 -0.56 -3.64 18.61
CA VAL A 66 -1.56 -2.58 18.83
C VAL A 66 -1.95 -2.02 17.46
N THR A 67 -3.25 -1.94 17.19
CA THR A 67 -3.78 -1.37 15.94
C THR A 67 -4.89 -0.38 16.24
N PHE A 68 -5.08 0.62 15.39
CA PHE A 68 -6.29 1.45 15.42
C PHE A 68 -7.56 0.58 15.45
N ASP A 69 -8.52 0.96 16.27
CA ASP A 69 -9.79 0.24 16.40
C ASP A 69 -10.87 0.86 15.51
N SER A 70 -10.61 0.84 14.21
CA SER A 70 -11.47 1.46 13.22
C SER A 70 -12.25 0.39 12.45
N ALA A 71 -13.57 0.55 12.42
CA ALA A 71 -14.46 -0.26 11.60
C ALA A 71 -14.42 0.20 10.13
N PHE A 72 -14.59 -0.75 9.21
CA PHE A 72 -14.83 -0.45 7.80
C PHE A 72 -16.21 0.17 7.62
N GLN A 73 -16.30 1.22 6.80
CA GLN A 73 -17.55 1.94 6.54
C GLN A 73 -17.67 2.24 5.05
N VAL A 74 -18.88 2.10 4.53
CA VAL A 74 -19.24 2.60 3.21
C VAL A 74 -19.64 4.06 3.34
N LEU A 75 -19.11 4.89 2.46
CA LEU A 75 -19.43 6.31 2.36
C LEU A 75 -20.33 6.59 1.14
N PRO A 76 -21.04 7.73 1.13
CA PRO A 76 -21.82 8.15 -0.04
C PRO A 76 -20.99 8.22 -1.33
N HIS A 77 -21.65 8.02 -2.47
CA HIS A 77 -21.06 8.08 -3.81
C HIS A 77 -19.95 7.04 -4.03
N GLN A 78 -20.19 5.80 -3.57
CA GLN A 78 -19.34 4.63 -3.83
C GLN A 78 -17.89 4.84 -3.35
N ARG A 79 -17.76 5.34 -2.12
CA ARG A 79 -16.47 5.47 -1.44
C ARG A 79 -16.44 4.59 -0.21
N VAL A 80 -15.25 4.27 0.24
CA VAL A 80 -15.04 3.43 1.42
C VAL A 80 -14.07 4.10 2.37
N MET A 81 -14.23 3.82 3.65
CA MET A 81 -13.38 4.33 4.72
C MET A 81 -12.98 3.21 5.66
N GLY A 82 -11.71 3.18 6.04
CA GLY A 82 -11.20 2.19 6.98
C GLY A 82 -9.72 2.37 7.25
N LYS A 83 -9.22 1.66 8.26
CA LYS A 83 -7.78 1.62 8.56
C LYS A 83 -7.03 0.73 7.57
N ALA A 84 -5.74 0.98 7.43
CA ALA A 84 -4.80 0.13 6.69
C ALA A 84 -5.21 -0.10 5.23
N PHE A 85 -5.82 0.88 4.56
CA PHE A 85 -5.96 0.80 3.09
C PHE A 85 -4.60 0.69 2.42
N ASP A 86 -3.60 1.32 3.01
CA ASP A 86 -2.19 0.99 2.90
C ASP A 86 -1.85 -0.26 3.75
N ASP A 87 -1.56 -1.43 3.16
CA ASP A 87 -1.82 -1.81 1.75
C ASP A 87 -2.86 -2.94 1.63
N ARG A 88 -3.96 -2.84 2.38
CA ARG A 88 -5.09 -3.77 2.19
C ARG A 88 -5.80 -3.58 0.87
N LEU A 89 -5.66 -2.44 0.20
CA LEU A 89 -6.16 -2.25 -1.16
C LEU A 89 -5.35 -3.06 -2.18
N GLY A 90 -4.00 -3.04 -2.12
CA GLY A 90 -3.17 -3.95 -2.91
C GLY A 90 -3.46 -5.41 -2.61
N CYS A 91 -3.58 -5.80 -1.33
CA CYS A 91 -3.99 -7.16 -0.96
C CYS A 91 -5.37 -7.55 -1.53
N TYR A 92 -6.35 -6.63 -1.50
CA TYR A 92 -7.67 -6.85 -2.09
C TYR A 92 -7.55 -7.08 -3.61
N LEU A 93 -6.75 -6.28 -4.30
CA LEU A 93 -6.50 -6.43 -5.73
C LEU A 93 -5.88 -7.79 -6.05
N LEU A 94 -4.88 -8.25 -5.29
CA LEU A 94 -4.30 -9.59 -5.49
C LEU A 94 -5.36 -10.69 -5.40
N ILE A 95 -6.27 -10.63 -4.42
CA ILE A 95 -7.37 -11.61 -4.29
C ILE A 95 -8.36 -11.50 -5.44
N ALA A 96 -8.71 -10.29 -5.87
CA ALA A 96 -9.63 -10.07 -6.98
C ALA A 96 -9.06 -10.63 -8.29
N LEU A 97 -7.78 -10.38 -8.56
CA LEU A 97 -7.08 -10.87 -9.74
C LEU A 97 -6.91 -12.39 -9.72
N LEU A 98 -6.61 -12.99 -8.55
CA LEU A 98 -6.60 -14.44 -8.39
C LEU A 98 -7.94 -15.06 -8.79
N ARG A 99 -9.05 -14.45 -8.35
CA ARG A 99 -10.41 -14.91 -8.70
C ARG A 99 -10.74 -14.70 -10.18
N GLU A 100 -10.17 -13.69 -10.81
CA GLU A 100 -10.39 -13.42 -12.23
C GLU A 100 -9.57 -14.36 -13.13
N TRP A 101 -8.36 -14.70 -12.71
CA TRP A 101 -7.38 -15.41 -13.54
C TRP A 101 -7.24 -16.90 -13.25
N HIS A 102 -7.89 -17.45 -12.22
CA HIS A 102 -7.62 -18.84 -11.80
C HIS A 102 -7.83 -19.89 -12.90
N ASP A 103 -8.76 -19.66 -13.82
CA ASP A 103 -9.06 -20.55 -14.96
C ASP A 103 -8.70 -19.90 -16.32
N ALA A 104 -8.03 -18.75 -16.31
CA ALA A 104 -7.67 -18.04 -17.53
C ALA A 104 -6.39 -18.61 -18.16
N GLU A 105 -6.37 -18.71 -19.48
CA GLU A 105 -5.13 -18.97 -20.22
C GLU A 105 -4.36 -17.64 -20.35
N LEU A 106 -3.21 -17.56 -19.70
CA LEU A 106 -2.40 -16.34 -19.63
C LEU A 106 -1.12 -16.47 -20.47
N PRO A 107 -0.64 -15.38 -21.10
CA PRO A 107 0.60 -15.38 -21.89
C PRO A 107 1.87 -15.41 -21.03
N ALA A 108 1.74 -15.35 -19.70
CA ALA A 108 2.83 -15.33 -18.73
C ALA A 108 2.49 -16.14 -17.48
N GLU A 109 3.53 -16.60 -16.78
CA GLU A 109 3.41 -17.14 -15.43
C GLU A 109 3.28 -15.97 -14.44
N ILE A 110 2.18 -15.93 -13.69
CA ILE A 110 1.87 -14.82 -12.79
C ILE A 110 2.03 -15.26 -11.33
N TRP A 111 2.88 -14.52 -10.61
CA TRP A 111 3.05 -14.66 -9.16
C TRP A 111 2.36 -13.51 -8.44
N LEU A 112 1.36 -13.82 -7.63
CA LEU A 112 0.68 -12.87 -6.76
C LEU A 112 1.31 -12.91 -5.36
N ALA A 113 2.14 -11.92 -5.03
CA ALA A 113 2.92 -11.88 -3.80
C ALA A 113 2.39 -10.85 -2.80
N ALA A 114 1.97 -11.31 -1.62
CA ALA A 114 1.71 -10.45 -0.47
C ALA A 114 2.95 -10.43 0.44
N SER A 115 3.72 -9.34 0.39
CA SER A 115 4.99 -9.21 1.11
C SER A 115 4.77 -8.96 2.61
N SER A 116 5.75 -9.35 3.43
CA SER A 116 5.76 -9.08 4.87
C SER A 116 6.54 -7.82 5.21
N SER A 117 6.09 -7.04 6.19
CA SER A 117 6.95 -6.06 6.87
C SER A 117 7.56 -4.97 5.97
N GLU A 118 6.80 -4.50 4.98
CA GLU A 118 7.16 -3.35 4.14
C GLU A 118 7.36 -2.09 4.99
N GLU A 119 6.40 -1.79 5.88
CA GLU A 119 6.35 -0.57 6.71
C GLU A 119 7.57 -0.36 7.63
N VAL A 120 8.40 -1.39 7.82
CA VAL A 120 9.62 -1.34 8.64
C VAL A 120 10.91 -1.49 7.81
N GLY A 121 10.82 -1.25 6.49
CA GLY A 121 11.94 -1.16 5.58
C GLY A 121 11.92 -2.20 4.45
N LEU A 122 10.80 -2.38 3.77
CA LEU A 122 10.69 -3.13 2.51
C LEU A 122 11.14 -4.60 2.61
N ARG A 123 11.04 -5.20 3.81
CA ARG A 123 11.81 -6.42 4.12
C ARG A 123 11.32 -7.65 3.35
N GLY A 124 10.00 -7.80 3.27
CA GLY A 124 9.36 -8.89 2.56
C GLY A 124 9.51 -8.76 1.06
N GLY A 125 9.46 -7.54 0.50
CA GLY A 125 9.69 -7.32 -0.92
C GLY A 125 11.03 -7.88 -1.38
N GLN A 126 12.11 -7.64 -0.61
CA GLN A 126 13.44 -8.15 -0.91
C GLN A 126 13.50 -9.69 -0.93
N THR A 127 12.87 -10.35 0.03
CA THR A 127 12.92 -11.82 0.15
C THR A 127 12.00 -12.50 -0.87
N ALA A 128 10.80 -11.94 -1.11
CA ALA A 128 9.87 -12.44 -2.11
C ALA A 128 10.45 -12.32 -3.53
N ALA A 129 11.06 -11.17 -3.88
CA ALA A 129 11.66 -10.98 -5.20
C ALA A 129 12.79 -11.97 -5.49
N ARG A 130 13.57 -12.37 -4.47
CA ARG A 130 14.61 -13.40 -4.61
C ARG A 130 14.05 -14.80 -4.77
N ALA A 131 12.98 -15.11 -4.05
CA ALA A 131 12.34 -16.43 -4.11
C ALA A 131 11.63 -16.66 -5.44
N ILE A 132 10.98 -15.62 -5.97
CA ILE A 132 10.22 -15.67 -7.23
C ILE A 132 11.14 -15.46 -8.43
N ALA A 133 12.12 -14.54 -8.33
CA ALA A 133 13.00 -14.11 -9.42
C ALA A 133 12.24 -13.72 -10.71
N PRO A 134 11.31 -12.74 -10.65
CA PRO A 134 10.47 -12.39 -11.79
C PRO A 134 11.25 -11.60 -12.87
N ASP A 135 10.83 -11.75 -14.13
CA ASP A 135 11.37 -10.97 -15.27
C ASP A 135 10.88 -9.52 -15.30
N LEU A 136 9.76 -9.22 -14.65
CA LEU A 136 9.14 -7.90 -14.52
C LEU A 136 8.28 -7.88 -13.26
N ALA A 137 8.24 -6.75 -12.55
CA ALA A 137 7.41 -6.59 -11.36
C ALA A 137 6.50 -5.36 -11.44
N ILE A 138 5.24 -5.53 -11.03
CA ILE A 138 4.34 -4.43 -10.68
C ILE A 138 4.15 -4.49 -9.17
N VAL A 139 4.57 -3.44 -8.47
CA VAL A 139 4.34 -3.26 -7.04
C VAL A 139 3.04 -2.48 -6.86
N LEU A 140 2.15 -3.00 -6.02
CA LEU A 140 0.91 -2.32 -5.66
C LEU A 140 1.11 -1.54 -4.38
N ASP A 141 0.72 -0.27 -4.38
CA ASP A 141 0.80 0.58 -3.20
C ASP A 141 -0.18 1.76 -3.32
N THR A 142 -0.45 2.46 -2.22
CA THR A 142 -1.30 3.65 -2.17
C THR A 142 -0.56 4.85 -1.59
N ALA A 143 -1.06 6.04 -1.90
CA ALA A 143 -0.54 7.29 -1.39
C ALA A 143 -1.65 8.32 -1.31
N CYS A 144 -1.44 9.31 -0.44
CA CYS A 144 -2.34 10.43 -0.28
C CYS A 144 -1.61 11.77 -0.46
N TRP A 145 -2.36 12.78 -0.88
CA TRP A 145 -1.86 14.15 -0.97
C TRP A 145 -1.92 14.84 0.40
N ALA A 146 -0.87 15.58 0.76
CA ALA A 146 -0.79 16.24 2.07
C ALA A 146 -1.89 17.30 2.26
N LYS A 147 -2.24 18.03 1.18
CA LYS A 147 -3.32 19.03 1.18
C LYS A 147 -4.63 18.38 0.71
N ASN A 148 -5.30 17.64 1.59
CA ASN A 148 -6.39 16.70 1.26
C ASN A 148 -7.52 17.23 0.33
N PHE A 149 -7.77 18.54 0.33
CA PHE A 149 -8.84 19.18 -0.46
C PHE A 149 -8.31 20.11 -1.56
N ASP A 150 -7.00 20.06 -1.84
CA ASP A 150 -6.39 20.72 -3.00
C ASP A 150 -6.58 19.82 -4.23
N TYR A 151 -7.47 20.22 -5.13
CA TYR A 151 -7.75 19.53 -6.39
C TYR A 151 -7.09 20.21 -7.59
N GLY A 152 -6.10 21.07 -7.33
CA GLY A 152 -5.31 21.71 -8.39
C GLY A 152 -4.45 20.72 -9.16
N ALA A 153 -3.87 21.19 -10.27
CA ALA A 153 -3.08 20.38 -11.19
C ALA A 153 -1.84 19.71 -10.57
N ALA A 154 -1.38 20.17 -9.40
CA ALA A 154 -0.24 19.58 -8.70
C ALA A 154 -0.60 18.29 -7.91
N ASN A 155 -1.90 18.05 -7.65
CA ASN A 155 -2.32 16.86 -6.92
C ASN A 155 -2.63 15.73 -7.92
N HIS A 156 -1.72 14.76 -8.01
CA HIS A 156 -1.87 13.53 -8.80
C HIS A 156 -2.28 12.33 -7.94
N ARG A 157 -2.91 12.58 -6.78
CA ARG A 157 -3.43 11.56 -5.84
C ARG A 157 -4.89 11.84 -5.49
N GLN A 158 -5.66 12.27 -6.49
CA GLN A 158 -7.07 12.59 -6.32
C GLN A 158 -7.90 11.33 -6.44
N ILE A 159 -8.58 10.95 -5.36
CA ILE A 159 -9.54 9.84 -5.41
C ILE A 159 -10.64 10.11 -6.44
N GLY A 160 -11.01 9.10 -7.20
CA GLY A 160 -11.95 9.16 -8.31
C GLY A 160 -11.34 9.63 -9.63
N GLN A 161 -10.03 9.88 -9.74
CA GLN A 161 -9.38 10.30 -10.99
C GLN A 161 -8.58 9.17 -11.66
N GLY A 162 -8.82 7.92 -11.24
CA GLY A 162 -8.15 6.73 -11.79
C GLY A 162 -6.89 6.34 -11.01
N PRO A 163 -6.28 5.19 -11.36
CA PRO A 163 -5.09 4.69 -10.70
C PRO A 163 -3.90 5.65 -10.82
N MET A 164 -3.06 5.68 -9.80
CA MET A 164 -1.76 6.33 -9.88
C MET A 164 -0.77 5.42 -10.60
N LEU A 165 0.00 6.00 -11.52
CA LEU A 165 1.23 5.42 -12.05
C LEU A 165 2.40 6.22 -11.48
N VAL A 166 3.21 5.59 -10.63
CA VAL A 166 4.28 6.28 -9.92
C VAL A 166 5.51 6.34 -10.81
N LEU A 167 5.88 7.54 -11.25
CA LEU A 167 7.06 7.76 -12.09
C LEU A 167 8.35 7.64 -11.28
N SER A 168 8.31 8.06 -10.00
CA SER A 168 9.44 7.95 -9.08
C SER A 168 9.01 8.06 -7.63
N ASP A 169 9.71 7.36 -6.75
CA ASP A 169 9.75 7.61 -5.30
C ASP A 169 11.21 7.71 -4.82
N LYS A 170 11.48 7.77 -3.50
CA LYS A 170 12.88 7.87 -3.02
C LYS A 170 13.74 6.64 -3.28
N SER A 171 13.13 5.52 -3.64
CA SER A 171 13.74 4.21 -3.74
C SER A 171 13.75 3.64 -5.17
N LEU A 172 12.86 4.11 -6.06
CA LEU A 172 12.74 3.67 -7.44
C LEU A 172 12.45 4.84 -8.39
N ILE A 173 13.12 4.86 -9.54
CA ILE A 173 12.69 5.62 -10.73
C ILE A 173 12.20 4.59 -11.74
N ALA A 174 10.94 4.69 -12.16
CA ALA A 174 10.35 3.71 -13.06
C ALA A 174 10.99 3.78 -14.46
N PRO A 175 11.25 2.63 -15.12
CA PRO A 175 11.83 2.63 -16.47
C PRO A 175 10.89 3.31 -17.48
N PRO A 176 11.35 4.32 -18.27
CA PRO A 176 10.47 5.04 -19.19
C PRO A 176 9.80 4.16 -20.26
N LYS A 177 10.48 3.09 -20.71
CA LYS A 177 9.88 2.11 -21.63
C LYS A 177 8.68 1.39 -21.02
N LEU A 178 8.76 1.08 -19.73
CA LEU A 178 7.70 0.38 -18.99
C LEU A 178 6.54 1.32 -18.71
N THR A 179 6.79 2.55 -18.26
CA THR A 179 5.71 3.53 -18.00
C THR A 179 4.97 3.88 -19.29
N ALA A 180 5.69 4.15 -20.40
CA ALA A 180 5.07 4.45 -21.69
C ALA A 180 4.22 3.29 -22.23
N TRP A 181 4.64 2.05 -22.01
CA TRP A 181 3.86 0.88 -22.39
C TRP A 181 2.58 0.76 -21.54
N ILE A 182 2.67 0.97 -20.22
CA ILE A 182 1.49 0.98 -19.33
C ILE A 182 0.51 2.09 -19.72
N GLU A 183 1.00 3.30 -19.99
CA GLU A 183 0.19 4.43 -20.45
C GLU A 183 -0.55 4.09 -21.76
N SER A 184 0.11 3.40 -22.69
CA SER A 184 -0.51 2.95 -23.94
C SER A 184 -1.65 1.96 -23.70
N ILE A 185 -1.43 0.96 -22.83
CA ILE A 185 -2.47 -0.02 -22.47
C ILE A 185 -3.63 0.64 -21.74
N ALA A 186 -3.35 1.55 -20.79
CA ALA A 186 -4.39 2.29 -20.08
C ALA A 186 -5.24 3.15 -21.04
N ALA A 187 -4.59 3.83 -21.99
CA ALA A 187 -5.27 4.62 -23.01
C ALA A 187 -6.17 3.74 -23.91
N GLN A 188 -5.69 2.56 -24.33
CA GLN A 188 -6.47 1.60 -25.11
C GLN A 188 -7.68 1.05 -24.33
N ALA A 189 -7.53 0.84 -23.03
CA ALA A 189 -8.59 0.38 -22.13
C ALA A 189 -9.54 1.50 -21.68
N GLY A 190 -9.28 2.76 -22.05
CA GLY A 190 -10.06 3.92 -21.60
C GLY A 190 -9.93 4.21 -20.10
N ILE A 191 -8.81 3.84 -19.49
CA ILE A 191 -8.54 4.01 -18.05
C ILE A 191 -7.67 5.27 -17.86
N PRO A 192 -8.16 6.31 -17.16
CA PRO A 192 -7.34 7.47 -16.84
C PRO A 192 -6.26 7.10 -15.83
N LEU A 193 -5.08 7.71 -15.98
CA LEU A 193 -3.96 7.56 -15.05
C LEU A 193 -3.59 8.90 -14.43
N GLN A 194 -3.17 8.85 -13.17
CA GLN A 194 -2.53 9.97 -12.50
C GLN A 194 -1.02 9.70 -12.41
N LEU A 195 -0.23 10.44 -13.19
CA LEU A 195 1.23 10.32 -13.17
C LEU A 195 1.77 11.04 -11.94
N ASP A 196 2.25 10.30 -10.94
CA ASP A 196 2.64 10.87 -9.66
C ASP A 196 4.12 10.66 -9.32
N MET A 197 4.65 11.55 -8.48
CA MET A 197 6.02 11.48 -7.97
C MET A 197 6.02 11.65 -6.45
N PHE A 198 6.60 10.70 -5.74
CA PHE A 198 6.69 10.75 -4.28
C PHE A 198 7.96 11.49 -3.88
N SER A 199 7.81 12.71 -3.35
CA SER A 199 8.95 13.47 -2.80
C SER A 199 9.44 12.92 -1.46
N ASN A 200 8.64 12.08 -0.79
CA ASN A 200 8.91 11.42 0.48
C ASN A 200 8.33 10.01 0.46
N GLY A 201 8.89 9.12 1.28
CA GLY A 201 8.53 7.70 1.26
C GLY A 201 9.24 6.94 0.15
N GLY A 202 9.34 5.63 0.34
CA GLY A 202 9.72 4.65 -0.67
C GLY A 202 8.71 3.51 -0.59
N THR A 203 8.77 2.61 -1.56
CA THR A 203 7.81 1.49 -1.69
C THR A 203 8.59 0.20 -1.88
N ASP A 204 7.91 -0.96 -1.86
CA ASP A 204 8.54 -2.25 -2.15
C ASP A 204 9.27 -2.26 -3.51
N GLY A 205 8.92 -1.36 -4.45
CA GLY A 205 9.62 -1.18 -5.72
C GLY A 205 11.12 -0.93 -5.56
N GLY A 206 11.53 -0.26 -4.48
CA GLY A 206 12.92 0.04 -4.18
C GLY A 206 13.83 -1.17 -3.96
N VAL A 207 13.31 -2.22 -3.33
CA VAL A 207 14.08 -3.45 -3.08
C VAL A 207 13.87 -4.51 -4.16
N VAL A 208 12.69 -4.52 -4.78
CA VAL A 208 12.34 -5.50 -5.81
C VAL A 208 13.19 -5.25 -7.07
N HIS A 209 13.29 -4.00 -7.53
CA HIS A 209 14.03 -3.70 -8.77
C HIS A 209 15.54 -3.96 -8.68
N LEU A 210 16.12 -3.97 -7.46
CA LEU A 210 17.53 -4.25 -7.20
C LEU A 210 17.81 -5.74 -6.97
N SER A 211 16.80 -6.60 -7.01
CA SER A 211 17.00 -8.04 -6.81
C SER A 211 17.74 -8.67 -8.00
N GLY A 212 18.61 -9.63 -7.72
CA GLY A 212 19.40 -10.33 -8.75
C GLY A 212 20.27 -9.39 -9.57
N THR A 213 20.12 -9.45 -10.90
CA THR A 213 20.81 -8.56 -11.85
C THR A 213 19.98 -7.34 -12.25
N GLY A 214 18.91 -7.06 -11.50
CA GLY A 214 17.96 -5.98 -11.78
C GLY A 214 16.65 -6.52 -12.37
N ILE A 215 15.53 -5.97 -11.90
CA ILE A 215 14.18 -6.32 -12.34
C ILE A 215 13.47 -5.04 -12.80
N PRO A 216 13.01 -4.94 -14.06
CA PRO A 216 12.13 -3.87 -14.50
C PRO A 216 10.90 -3.79 -13.61
N THR A 217 10.76 -2.68 -12.87
CA THR A 217 9.76 -2.53 -11.82
C THR A 217 9.05 -1.20 -11.93
N VAL A 218 7.76 -1.19 -11.63
CA VAL A 218 6.94 0.01 -11.53
C VAL A 218 5.99 -0.11 -10.34
N VAL A 219 5.56 1.03 -9.79
CA VAL A 219 4.60 1.10 -8.69
C VAL A 219 3.28 1.68 -9.21
N LEU A 220 2.17 1.06 -8.84
CA LEU A 220 0.84 1.40 -9.31
C LEU A 220 -0.20 1.17 -8.21
N GLY A 221 -1.23 1.99 -8.14
CA GLY A 221 -2.36 1.67 -7.26
C GLY A 221 -3.38 2.78 -7.09
N PRO A 222 -4.48 2.52 -6.36
CA PRO A 222 -5.51 3.52 -6.12
C PRO A 222 -5.00 4.61 -5.18
N ALA A 223 -5.33 5.87 -5.48
CA ALA A 223 -5.08 6.96 -4.56
C ALA A 223 -5.95 6.80 -3.29
N THR A 224 -5.48 7.37 -2.18
CA THR A 224 -6.27 7.50 -0.95
C THR A 224 -6.28 8.93 -0.45
N ARG A 225 -7.27 9.26 0.39
CA ARG A 225 -7.20 10.40 1.31
C ARG A 225 -6.79 9.91 2.67
N HIS A 226 -5.93 10.69 3.34
CA HIS A 226 -5.29 10.32 4.59
C HIS A 226 -4.50 9.00 4.47
N GLY A 227 -3.77 8.63 5.52
CA GLY A 227 -2.90 7.45 5.51
C GLY A 227 -2.06 7.40 6.77
N HIS A 228 -1.60 6.21 7.15
CA HIS A 228 -0.80 6.00 8.36
C HIS A 228 -1.48 6.55 9.62
N CYS A 229 -2.81 6.42 9.69
CA CYS A 229 -3.68 6.88 10.77
C CYS A 229 -4.90 5.96 10.91
N ALA A 230 -5.86 6.34 11.75
CA ALA A 230 -7.04 5.53 12.04
C ALA A 230 -7.90 5.23 10.80
N ALA A 231 -7.96 6.10 9.81
CA ALA A 231 -8.72 5.84 8.60
C ALA A 231 -8.16 6.54 7.37
N SER A 232 -8.20 5.83 6.25
CA SER A 232 -8.08 6.38 4.91
C SER A 232 -9.44 6.29 4.20
N ILE A 233 -9.61 7.09 3.15
CA ILE A 233 -10.77 7.05 2.26
C ILE A 233 -10.29 6.71 0.84
N ALA A 234 -10.97 5.80 0.17
CA ALA A 234 -10.72 5.41 -1.21
C ALA A 234 -12.00 5.46 -2.04
N ASP A 235 -11.85 5.63 -3.35
CA ASP A 235 -12.96 5.59 -4.31
C ASP A 235 -13.06 4.19 -4.92
N CYS A 236 -14.26 3.61 -4.94
CA CYS A 236 -14.43 2.25 -5.47
C CYS A 236 -14.15 2.17 -6.96
N ARG A 237 -14.36 3.26 -7.71
CA ARG A 237 -14.06 3.29 -9.15
C ARG A 237 -12.57 3.18 -9.40
N ASP A 238 -11.74 3.87 -8.63
CA ASP A 238 -10.28 3.78 -8.77
C ASP A 238 -9.80 2.35 -8.50
N ILE A 239 -10.32 1.70 -7.46
CA ILE A 239 -9.97 0.30 -7.13
C ILE A 239 -10.34 -0.63 -8.29
N LEU A 240 -11.54 -0.49 -8.86
CA LEU A 240 -11.99 -1.30 -9.99
C LEU A 240 -11.18 -1.02 -11.26
N GLN A 241 -10.85 0.24 -11.52
CA GLN A 241 -10.01 0.62 -12.65
C GLN A 241 -8.57 0.14 -12.49
N THR A 242 -8.03 0.08 -11.26
CA THR A 242 -6.74 -0.56 -10.99
C THR A 242 -6.80 -2.04 -11.34
N GLN A 243 -7.85 -2.77 -10.92
CA GLN A 243 -8.03 -4.17 -11.28
C GLN A 243 -8.10 -4.35 -12.81
N GLN A 244 -8.94 -3.56 -13.49
CA GLN A 244 -9.09 -3.60 -14.95
C GLN A 244 -7.77 -3.35 -15.68
N LEU A 245 -6.98 -2.37 -15.22
CA LEU A 245 -5.68 -2.08 -15.80
C LEU A 245 -4.71 -3.25 -15.62
N LEU A 246 -4.64 -3.85 -14.42
CA LEU A 246 -3.77 -5.01 -14.16
C LEU A 246 -4.13 -6.20 -15.06
N SER A 247 -5.43 -6.47 -15.24
CA SER A 247 -5.91 -7.49 -16.19
C SER A 247 -5.56 -7.15 -17.64
N ALA A 248 -5.71 -5.90 -18.05
CA ALA A 248 -5.35 -5.46 -19.40
C ALA A 248 -3.84 -5.61 -19.66
N LEU A 249 -2.99 -5.24 -18.69
CA LEU A 249 -1.53 -5.35 -18.81
C LEU A 249 -1.09 -6.80 -19.03
N ILE A 250 -1.71 -7.76 -18.35
CA ILE A 250 -1.34 -9.17 -18.48
C ILE A 250 -1.57 -9.73 -19.86
N THR A 251 -2.63 -9.31 -20.56
CA THR A 251 -2.83 -9.72 -21.95
C THR A 251 -1.68 -9.31 -22.87
N GLY A 252 -0.94 -8.24 -22.52
CA GLY A 252 0.24 -7.78 -23.23
C GLY A 252 1.57 -8.31 -22.70
N PHE A 253 1.60 -9.03 -21.56
CA PHE A 253 2.83 -9.61 -21.00
C PHE A 253 3.24 -10.89 -21.73
N THR A 254 3.74 -10.70 -22.95
CA THR A 254 4.39 -11.73 -23.75
C THR A 254 5.91 -11.66 -23.56
N ARG A 255 6.59 -12.77 -23.84
CA ARG A 255 8.07 -12.83 -23.84
C ARG A 255 8.70 -11.73 -24.70
N ASP A 256 8.14 -11.50 -25.89
CA ASP A 256 8.62 -10.48 -26.83
C ASP A 256 8.42 -9.06 -26.27
N THR A 257 7.32 -8.83 -25.54
CA THR A 257 7.08 -7.54 -24.90
C THR A 257 8.12 -7.27 -23.82
N VAL A 258 8.38 -8.23 -22.93
CA VAL A 258 9.42 -8.08 -21.90
C VAL A 258 10.78 -7.86 -22.55
N ALA A 259 11.16 -8.67 -23.54
CA ALA A 259 12.43 -8.53 -24.26
C ALA A 259 12.61 -7.13 -24.87
N ARG A 260 11.56 -6.57 -25.50
CA ARG A 260 11.57 -5.21 -26.06
C ARG A 260 11.69 -4.13 -24.99
N LEU A 261 11.02 -4.31 -23.85
CA LEU A 261 11.10 -3.37 -22.72
C LEU A 261 12.49 -3.35 -22.07
N THR A 262 13.23 -4.46 -22.17
CA THR A 262 14.58 -4.63 -21.60
C THR A 262 15.72 -4.59 -22.62
N ASP A 263 15.46 -4.35 -23.91
CA ASP A 263 16.55 -4.19 -24.88
C ASP A 263 17.14 -2.79 -24.78
N PHE A 264 18.39 -2.68 -24.32
CA PHE A 264 19.10 -1.41 -24.19
C PHE A 264 20.08 -1.14 -25.35
N ARG A 265 20.16 -2.04 -26.33
CA ARG A 265 21.02 -1.86 -27.50
C ARG A 265 20.33 -0.88 -28.47
N CYS A 266 21.15 -0.02 -29.08
CA CYS A 266 20.73 0.91 -30.12
C CYS A 266 20.81 0.24 -31.50
#